data_AF-A0A8T3KNL4-F1
#
_entry.id   AF-A0A8T3KNL4-F1
#
_cell.length_a   1.000
_cell.length_b   1.000
_cell.length_c   1.000
_cell.angle_alpha   90.00
_cell.angle_beta   90.00
_cell.angle_gamma   90.00
#
_symmetry.space_group_name_H-M   'P 1'
#
loop_
_entity.id
_entity.type
_entity.pdbx_description
1 polymer ?
#
loop_
_entity_poly.entity_id
_entity_poly.type
_entity_poly.pdbx_seq_one_letter_code
_entity_poly.pdbx_strand_id
1 'polypeptide(L)'
;MDNNKKRFKLCKFRFETETGEHVERFMITDRSLPMLEVNQWLEAKGMRKISTGKEYGGKLVVYLNYLDSCGKEYDQATNKDVLNFINHLVYGDCMNLKIKSLEMQLSYSTLRSYLTVITEMYKWLDSNYQTNIVFSTKNNHQRASKSFLYGQIYSYD
;
A
#
# COMPACT_ATOMS: atom_id res chain seq x y z
N MET A 1 -2.30 18.76 10.09
CA MET A 1 -2.74 17.46 10.64
C MET A 1 -1.69 17.01 11.62
N ASP A 2 -2.07 16.85 12.87
CA ASP A 2 -1.17 16.55 13.97
C ASP A 2 -0.59 15.13 13.80
N ASN A 3 0.71 15.02 13.50
CA ASN A 3 1.36 13.74 13.19
C ASN A 3 1.34 12.76 14.37
N ASN A 4 0.97 13.23 15.57
CA ASN A 4 0.93 12.44 16.79
C ASN A 4 -0.32 11.54 16.91
N LYS A 5 -1.34 11.71 16.06
CA LYS A 5 -2.60 10.93 16.10
C LYS A 5 -2.66 9.72 15.16
N LYS A 6 -1.66 9.52 14.30
CA LYS A 6 -1.68 8.41 13.32
C LYS A 6 -1.41 7.07 14.01
N ARG A 7 -2.29 6.10 13.78
CA ARG A 7 -2.20 4.74 14.31
C ARG A 7 -0.99 4.00 13.77
N PHE A 8 -0.81 4.02 12.45
CA PHE A 8 0.26 3.32 11.77
C PHE A 8 1.46 4.24 11.51
N LYS A 9 2.67 3.79 11.82
CA LYS A 9 3.91 4.56 11.64
C LYS A 9 5.03 3.71 11.06
N LEU A 10 5.81 4.30 10.15
CA LEU A 10 7.05 3.71 9.65
C LEU A 10 8.21 4.14 10.56
N CYS A 11 8.89 3.17 11.14
CA CYS A 11 9.99 3.38 12.06
C CYS A 11 11.25 2.65 11.55
N LYS A 12 12.42 3.20 11.87
CA LYS A 12 13.71 2.58 11.58
C LYS A 12 14.17 1.82 12.81
N PHE A 13 14.33 0.52 12.67
CA PHE A 13 14.82 -0.37 13.72
C PHE A 13 16.29 -0.72 13.44
N ARG A 14 17.04 -0.90 14.51
CA ARG A 14 18.41 -1.43 14.47
C ARG A 14 18.41 -2.76 15.20
N PHE A 15 18.85 -3.80 14.51
CA PHE A 15 18.99 -5.14 15.04
C PHE A 15 20.47 -5.48 15.13
N GLU A 16 20.84 -6.18 16.19
CA GLU A 16 22.15 -6.81 16.30
C GLU A 16 22.04 -8.24 15.76
N THR A 17 22.96 -8.64 14.89
CA THR A 17 23.06 -10.01 14.39
C THR A 17 23.79 -10.87 15.40
N GLU A 18 23.68 -12.19 15.26
CA GLU A 18 24.43 -13.15 16.08
C GLU A 18 25.96 -12.97 15.97
N THR A 19 26.42 -12.34 14.88
CA THR A 19 27.84 -12.00 14.65
C THR A 19 28.27 -10.66 15.27
N GLY A 20 27.36 -9.93 15.93
CA GLY A 20 27.59 -8.61 16.51
C GLY A 20 27.53 -7.46 15.51
N GLU A 21 27.11 -7.71 14.27
CA GLU A 21 26.89 -6.65 13.27
C GLU A 21 25.54 -5.98 13.48
N HIS A 22 25.42 -4.72 13.05
CA HIS A 22 24.15 -4.00 13.13
C HIS A 22 23.46 -3.92 11.77
N VAL A 23 22.22 -4.39 11.71
CA VAL A 23 21.36 -4.30 10.52
C VAL A 23 20.25 -3.31 10.79
N GLU A 24 20.12 -2.32 9.91
CA GLU A 24 19.04 -1.35 9.96
C GLU A 24 17.89 -1.77 9.04
N ARG A 25 16.67 -1.81 9.57
CA ARG A 25 15.46 -2.16 8.82
C ARG A 25 14.36 -1.14 9.05
N PHE A 26 13.50 -0.97 8.05
CA PHE A 26 12.28 -0.18 8.19
C PHE A 26 11.13 -1.12 8.51
N MET A 27 10.36 -0.79 9.55
CA MET A 27 9.21 -1.57 10.00
C MET A 27 8.02 -0.66 10.24
N ILE A 28 6.83 -1.20 9.97
CA ILE A 28 5.54 -0.59 10.24
C ILE A 28 5.09 -1.04 11.63
N THR A 29 4.61 -0.05 12.40
CA THR A 29 4.06 -0.25 13.73
C THR A 29 2.60 0.17 13.75
N ASP A 30 1.78 -0.58 14.47
CA ASP A 30 0.42 -0.24 14.89
C ASP A 30 0.47 0.16 16.38
N ARG A 31 0.19 1.43 16.71
CA ARG A 31 0.29 1.94 18.09
C ARG A 31 1.62 1.57 18.78
N SER A 32 2.72 1.70 18.03
CA SER A 32 4.09 1.36 18.45
C SER A 32 4.41 -0.14 18.55
N LEU A 33 3.48 -1.03 18.23
CA LEU A 33 3.73 -2.47 18.14
C LEU A 33 4.04 -2.87 16.69
N PRO A 34 5.16 -3.57 16.41
CA PRO A 34 5.48 -4.04 15.05
C PRO A 34 4.40 -4.99 14.51
N MET A 35 3.95 -4.75 13.28
CA MET A 35 2.99 -5.62 12.59
C MET A 35 3.71 -6.78 11.91
N LEU A 36 3.49 -8.02 12.36
CA LEU A 36 4.26 -9.17 11.90
C LEU A 36 4.11 -9.43 10.40
N GLU A 37 2.89 -9.65 9.90
CA GLU A 37 2.65 -10.08 8.51
C GLU A 37 3.08 -8.99 7.52
N VAL A 38 2.75 -7.74 7.84
CA VAL A 38 3.12 -6.58 7.02
C VAL A 38 4.64 -6.38 7.01
N ASN A 39 5.32 -6.57 8.14
CA ASN A 39 6.77 -6.41 8.22
C ASN A 39 7.51 -7.54 7.52
N GLN A 40 7.02 -8.78 7.56
CA GLN A 40 7.61 -9.88 6.79
C GLN A 40 7.63 -9.57 5.29
N TRP A 41 6.51 -9.07 4.75
CA TRP A 41 6.46 -8.61 3.35
C TRP A 41 7.44 -7.47 3.09
N LEU A 42 7.47 -6.47 3.98
CA LEU A 42 8.31 -5.29 3.82
C LEU A 42 9.80 -5.64 3.85
N GLU A 43 10.19 -6.58 4.71
CA GLU A 43 11.54 -7.13 4.78
C GLU A 43 11.91 -7.87 3.50
N ALA A 44 11.02 -8.73 2.98
CA ALA A 44 11.25 -9.43 1.72
C ALA A 44 11.49 -8.46 0.55
N LYS A 45 10.77 -7.32 0.53
CA LYS A 45 10.97 -6.26 -0.49
C LYS A 45 12.21 -5.40 -0.23
N GLY A 46 12.53 -5.14 1.03
CA GLY A 46 13.67 -4.33 1.46
C GLY A 46 15.01 -5.07 1.46
N MET A 47 15.03 -6.40 1.33
CA MET A 47 16.21 -7.25 1.50
C MET A 47 17.38 -6.84 0.59
N ARG A 48 17.09 -6.47 -0.67
CA ARG A 48 18.12 -6.05 -1.64
C ARG A 48 18.54 -4.60 -1.47
N LYS A 49 17.64 -3.73 -1.01
CA LYS A 49 17.88 -2.28 -0.91
C LYS A 49 17.00 -1.66 0.18
N ILE A 50 17.66 -1.14 1.21
CA ILE A 50 17.01 -0.50 2.37
C ILE A 50 16.09 0.67 1.94
N SER A 51 16.48 1.44 0.92
CA SER A 51 15.67 2.55 0.43
C SER A 51 14.32 2.09 -0.15
N THR A 52 14.26 0.88 -0.73
CA THR A 52 13.02 0.30 -1.24
C THR A 52 12.07 -0.01 -0.09
N GLY A 53 12.57 -0.56 1.01
CA GLY A 53 11.78 -0.76 2.24
C GLY A 53 11.24 0.56 2.81
N LYS A 54 12.06 1.61 2.83
CA LYS A 54 11.61 2.96 3.25
C LYS A 54 10.47 3.47 2.35
N GLU A 55 10.64 3.36 1.04
CA GLU A 55 9.68 3.89 0.07
C GLU A 55 8.36 3.10 0.08
N TYR A 56 8.43 1.77 0.08
CA TYR A 56 7.26 0.89 0.07
C TYR A 56 6.52 0.99 1.40
N GLY A 57 7.25 0.95 2.52
CA GLY A 57 6.68 1.10 3.85
C GLY A 57 6.03 2.48 4.04
N GLY A 58 6.64 3.54 3.50
CA GLY A 58 6.08 4.89 3.55
C GLY A 58 4.73 4.97 2.83
N LYS A 59 4.63 4.40 1.63
CA LYS A 59 3.37 4.35 0.88
C LYS A 59 2.32 3.49 1.57
N LEU A 60 2.73 2.36 2.13
CA LEU A 60 1.82 1.46 2.81
C LEU A 60 1.23 2.08 4.08
N VAL A 61 2.04 2.80 4.87
CA VAL A 61 1.56 3.52 6.06
C VAL A 61 0.51 4.58 5.72
N VAL A 62 0.63 5.26 4.57
CA VAL A 62 -0.39 6.21 4.12
C VAL A 62 -1.72 5.49 3.83
N TYR A 63 -1.66 4.33 3.18
CA TYR A 63 -2.84 3.53 2.90
C TYR A 63 -3.47 2.92 4.16
N LEU A 64 -2.68 2.37 5.08
CA LEU A 64 -3.17 1.81 6.34
C LEU A 64 -3.87 2.86 7.21
N ASN A 65 -3.31 4.07 7.31
CA ASN A 65 -3.97 5.16 8.03
C ASN A 65 -5.23 5.68 7.30
N TYR A 66 -5.31 5.53 5.97
CA TYR A 66 -6.55 5.81 5.24
C TYR A 66 -7.63 4.78 5.60
N LEU A 67 -7.29 3.49 5.62
CA LEU A 67 -8.23 2.44 6.04
C LEU A 67 -8.71 2.65 7.48
N ASP A 68 -7.80 2.98 8.39
CA ASP A 68 -8.12 3.34 9.78
C ASP A 68 -9.11 4.51 9.86
N SER A 69 -8.93 5.54 9.03
CA SER A 69 -9.85 6.68 8.96
C SER A 69 -11.25 6.30 8.46
N CYS A 70 -11.36 5.20 7.71
CA CYS A 70 -12.62 4.60 7.27
C CYS A 70 -13.15 3.54 8.26
N GLY A 71 -12.47 3.31 9.38
CA GLY A 71 -12.82 2.28 10.35
C GLY A 71 -12.63 0.85 9.83
N LYS A 72 -11.72 0.64 8.88
CA LYS A 72 -11.43 -0.66 8.27
C LYS A 72 -10.02 -1.11 8.58
N GLU A 73 -9.89 -2.40 8.85
CA GLU A 73 -8.60 -3.09 8.92
C GLU A 73 -8.15 -3.54 7.52
N TYR A 74 -6.85 -3.82 7.36
CA TYR A 74 -6.29 -4.19 6.06
C TYR A 74 -6.71 -5.59 5.60
N ASP A 75 -6.91 -6.53 6.51
CA ASP A 75 -7.38 -7.90 6.22
C ASP A 75 -8.83 -7.95 5.70
N GLN A 76 -9.64 -6.96 6.08
CA GLN A 76 -11.03 -6.79 5.65
C GLN A 76 -11.20 -5.84 4.45
N ALA A 77 -10.10 -5.25 3.97
CA ALA A 77 -10.17 -4.34 2.84
C ALA A 77 -10.62 -5.06 1.56
N THR A 78 -11.35 -4.34 0.72
CA THR A 78 -11.83 -4.83 -0.57
C THR A 78 -11.24 -4.03 -1.73
N ASN A 79 -11.40 -4.53 -2.96
CA ASN A 79 -11.02 -3.77 -4.16
C ASN A 79 -11.68 -2.38 -4.22
N LYS A 80 -12.89 -2.23 -3.67
CA LYS A 80 -13.59 -0.94 -3.59
C LYS A 80 -12.86 0.04 -2.66
N ASP A 81 -12.24 -0.45 -1.59
CA ASP A 81 -11.49 0.40 -0.65
C ASP A 81 -10.18 0.89 -1.25
N VAL A 82 -9.51 0.06 -2.05
CA VAL A 82 -8.34 0.48 -2.83
C VAL A 82 -8.73 1.56 -3.86
N LEU A 83 -9.86 1.38 -4.56
CA LEU A 83 -10.36 2.39 -5.50
C LEU A 83 -10.71 3.70 -4.78
N ASN A 84 -11.38 3.62 -3.63
CA ASN A 84 -11.72 4.78 -2.82
C ASN A 84 -10.46 5.49 -2.29
N PHE A 85 -9.41 4.75 -1.95
CA PHE A 85 -8.11 5.33 -1.58
C PHE A 85 -7.48 6.11 -2.74
N ILE A 86 -7.48 5.56 -3.95
CA ILE A 86 -6.95 6.28 -5.12
C ILE A 86 -7.78 7.52 -5.42
N ASN A 87 -9.11 7.41 -5.37
CA ASN A 87 -9.99 8.57 -5.49
C ASN A 87 -9.73 9.61 -4.39
N HIS A 88 -9.42 9.15 -3.18
CA HIS A 88 -9.07 10.03 -2.07
C HIS A 88 -7.73 10.75 -2.27
N LEU A 89 -6.75 10.11 -2.89
CA LEU A 89 -5.50 10.76 -3.26
C LEU A 89 -5.70 11.82 -4.36
N VAL A 90 -6.56 11.53 -5.35
CA VAL A 90 -6.84 12.41 -6.48
C VAL A 90 -7.73 13.58 -6.05
N TYR A 91 -8.94 13.29 -5.60
CA TYR A 91 -9.98 14.29 -5.34
C TYR A 91 -10.03 14.80 -3.89
N GLY A 92 -9.30 14.14 -2.98
CA GLY A 92 -9.38 14.43 -1.56
C GLY A 92 -10.54 13.70 -0.87
N ASP A 93 -11.00 14.24 0.24
CA ASP A 93 -12.03 13.59 1.04
C ASP A 93 -13.43 13.83 0.47
N CYS A 94 -13.95 12.85 -0.28
CA CYS A 94 -15.31 12.92 -0.83
C CYS A 94 -16.40 12.93 0.25
N MET A 95 -16.13 12.44 1.46
CA MET A 95 -17.11 12.40 2.55
C MET A 95 -17.15 13.71 3.34
N ASN A 96 -16.01 14.38 3.48
CA ASN A 96 -15.93 15.68 4.16
C ASN A 96 -16.08 16.89 3.23
N LEU A 97 -16.32 16.69 1.92
CA LEU A 97 -16.45 17.75 0.89
C LEU A 97 -15.28 18.75 0.89
N LYS A 98 -14.10 18.34 1.36
CA LYS A 98 -12.91 19.18 1.49
C LYS A 98 -11.91 18.84 0.39
N ILE A 99 -11.73 19.79 -0.52
CA ILE A 99 -10.68 19.75 -1.54
C ILE A 99 -9.33 19.84 -0.83
N LYS A 100 -8.48 18.79 -0.96
CA LYS A 100 -7.15 18.78 -0.32
C LYS A 100 -6.13 19.67 -1.04
N SER A 101 -6.28 19.90 -2.35
CA SER A 101 -5.55 20.94 -3.08
C SER A 101 -6.35 21.40 -4.31
N LEU A 102 -6.35 22.70 -4.59
CA LEU A 102 -6.94 23.27 -5.83
C LEU A 102 -6.08 22.91 -7.06
N GLU A 103 -4.78 22.78 -6.86
CA GLU A 103 -3.81 22.36 -7.87
C GLU A 103 -3.47 20.89 -7.59
N MET A 104 -4.05 19.98 -8.35
CA MET A 104 -3.80 18.55 -8.18
C MET A 104 -2.42 18.21 -8.78
N GLN A 105 -1.35 18.29 -7.96
CA GLN A 105 0.03 17.97 -8.38
C GLN A 105 0.42 16.50 -8.18
N LEU A 106 -0.53 15.57 -8.03
CA LEU A 106 -0.21 14.14 -7.93
C LEU A 106 0.03 13.55 -9.32
N SER A 107 1.28 13.21 -9.61
CA SER A 107 1.64 12.57 -10.87
C SER A 107 1.03 11.17 -10.99
N TYR A 108 0.69 10.76 -12.23
CA TYR A 108 0.28 9.40 -12.55
C TYR A 108 1.27 8.34 -12.03
N SER A 109 2.57 8.64 -12.10
CA SER A 109 3.63 7.78 -11.58
C SER A 109 3.52 7.54 -10.07
N THR A 110 3.09 8.55 -9.30
CA THR A 110 2.89 8.42 -7.85
C THR A 110 1.71 7.50 -7.54
N LEU A 111 0.56 7.71 -8.18
CA LEU A 111 -0.63 6.86 -8.01
C LEU A 111 -0.36 5.40 -8.40
N ARG A 112 0.32 5.20 -9.54
CA ARG A 112 0.73 3.86 -9.99
C ARG A 112 1.67 3.19 -8.99
N SER A 113 2.58 3.95 -8.39
CA SER A 113 3.49 3.43 -7.38
C SER A 113 2.74 2.99 -6.12
N TYR A 114 1.77 3.78 -5.63
CA TYR A 114 0.88 3.35 -4.54
C TYR A 114 0.13 2.06 -4.87
N LEU A 115 -0.50 2.00 -6.05
CA LEU A 115 -1.26 0.82 -6.47
C LEU A 115 -0.36 -0.43 -6.56
N THR A 116 0.87 -0.27 -7.05
CA THR A 116 1.85 -1.36 -7.14
C THR A 116 2.19 -1.90 -5.76
N VAL A 117 2.53 -1.03 -4.80
CA VAL A 117 2.84 -1.40 -3.41
C VAL A 117 1.67 -2.15 -2.76
N ILE A 118 0.45 -1.60 -2.87
CA ILE A 118 -0.76 -2.21 -2.28
C ILE A 118 -1.06 -3.58 -2.91
N THR A 119 -0.99 -3.66 -4.24
CA THR A 119 -1.25 -4.91 -4.97
C THR A 119 -0.23 -5.99 -4.61
N GLU A 120 1.05 -5.63 -4.55
CA GLU A 120 2.11 -6.58 -4.19
C GLU A 120 2.02 -7.05 -2.74
N MET A 121 1.58 -6.17 -1.83
CA MET A 121 1.38 -6.53 -0.42
C MET A 121 0.25 -7.53 -0.27
N TYR A 122 -0.92 -7.27 -0.85
CA TYR A 122 -2.04 -8.19 -0.73
C TYR A 122 -1.83 -9.50 -1.51
N LYS A 123 -1.16 -9.48 -2.67
CA LYS A 123 -0.75 -10.72 -3.35
C LYS A 123 0.15 -11.58 -2.47
N TRP A 124 1.07 -10.96 -1.74
CA TRP A 124 1.94 -11.67 -0.82
C TRP A 124 1.16 -12.19 0.38
N LEU A 125 0.24 -11.40 0.95
CA LEU A 125 -0.64 -11.88 2.00
C LEU A 125 -1.44 -13.09 1.51
N ASP A 126 -2.08 -13.03 0.35
CA ASP A 126 -2.86 -14.15 -0.20
C ASP A 126 -2.04 -15.43 -0.43
N SER A 127 -0.75 -15.28 -0.70
CA SER A 127 0.17 -16.42 -0.90
C SER A 127 0.64 -17.05 0.41
N ASN A 128 0.68 -16.30 1.51
CA ASN A 128 1.25 -16.74 2.80
C ASN A 128 0.19 -16.86 3.91
N TYR A 129 -0.98 -16.25 3.71
CA TYR A 129 -2.10 -16.09 4.62
C TYR A 129 -3.42 -16.13 3.79
N GLN A 130 -4.58 -16.33 4.42
CA GLN A 130 -5.87 -16.22 3.72
C GLN A 130 -6.33 -14.75 3.69
N THR A 131 -6.62 -14.21 2.51
CA THR A 131 -7.18 -12.84 2.37
C THR A 131 -8.47 -12.81 1.55
N ASN A 132 -9.30 -11.79 1.77
CA ASN A 132 -10.52 -11.58 0.99
C ASN A 132 -10.28 -10.82 -0.33
N ILE A 133 -9.03 -10.47 -0.67
CA ILE A 133 -8.70 -9.66 -1.84
C ILE A 133 -8.31 -10.55 -3.01
N VAL A 134 -9.19 -10.64 -4.00
CA VAL A 134 -8.94 -11.37 -5.25
C VAL A 134 -8.40 -10.40 -6.30
N PHE A 135 -7.19 -10.67 -6.79
CA PHE A 135 -6.62 -9.99 -7.96
C PHE A 135 -6.78 -10.85 -9.21
N SER A 136 -7.36 -10.30 -10.28
CA SER A 136 -7.34 -10.95 -11.59
C SER A 136 -5.94 -10.85 -12.19
N THR A 137 -5.20 -11.95 -12.21
CA THR A 137 -3.97 -12.06 -12.98
C THR A 137 -4.33 -12.12 -14.46
N LYS A 138 -4.16 -11.03 -15.21
CA LYS A 138 -4.22 -11.13 -16.67
C LYS A 138 -2.99 -11.88 -17.14
N ASN A 139 -3.20 -13.02 -17.79
CA ASN A 139 -2.17 -13.76 -18.51
C ASN A 139 -1.61 -12.83 -19.62
N ASN A 140 -0.40 -12.32 -19.39
CA ASN A 140 0.30 -11.35 -20.24
C ASN A 140 0.88 -12.00 -21.53
N HIS A 141 0.07 -12.77 -22.26
CA HIS A 141 0.42 -13.27 -23.60
C HIS A 141 -0.16 -12.43 -24.74
N GLN A 142 -0.86 -11.33 -24.45
CA GLN A 142 -1.32 -10.39 -25.47
C GLN A 142 -0.85 -8.98 -25.14
N ARG A 143 0.25 -8.63 -25.80
CA ARG A 143 0.81 -7.28 -25.94
C ARG A 143 -0.31 -6.32 -26.38
N ALA A 144 -0.91 -5.57 -25.45
CA ALA A 144 -1.92 -4.58 -25.78
C ALA A 144 -1.25 -3.37 -26.45
N SER A 145 -1.49 -3.18 -27.76
CA SER A 145 -0.87 -2.13 -28.56
C SER A 145 -1.52 -0.74 -28.39
N LYS A 146 -2.65 -0.60 -27.67
CA LYS A 146 -3.26 0.70 -27.33
C LYS A 146 -3.99 0.62 -26.00
N SER A 147 -3.64 1.51 -25.06
CA SER A 147 -4.25 1.63 -23.73
C SER A 147 -5.39 2.64 -23.74
N PHE A 148 -6.63 2.18 -23.64
CA PHE A 148 -7.77 3.04 -23.28
C PHE A 148 -8.58 2.43 -22.14
N LEU A 149 -8.99 3.31 -21.22
CA LEU A 149 -9.47 3.07 -19.85
C LEU A 149 -10.81 2.32 -19.74
N TYR A 150 -11.53 2.09 -20.85
CA TYR A 150 -12.92 1.62 -20.82
C TYR A 150 -13.13 0.18 -21.31
N GLY A 151 -12.09 -0.52 -21.77
CA GLY A 151 -12.22 -1.84 -22.41
C GLY A 151 -12.29 -3.05 -21.48
N GLN A 152 -12.56 -2.90 -20.18
CA GLN A 152 -12.50 -4.02 -19.23
C GLN A 152 -13.73 -4.17 -18.31
N ILE A 153 -14.85 -3.50 -18.63
CA ILE A 153 -16.09 -3.63 -17.84
C ILE A 153 -17.09 -4.63 -18.48
N TYR A 154 -16.90 -5.03 -19.74
CA TYR A 154 -17.75 -6.05 -20.36
C TYR A 154 -16.93 -7.15 -21.03
N SER A 155 -16.89 -8.30 -20.38
CA SER A 155 -16.93 -9.59 -21.06
C SER A 155 -17.83 -10.49 -20.21
N TYR A 156 -19.09 -10.55 -20.59
CA TYR A 156 -19.94 -11.71 -20.33
C TYR A 156 -19.80 -12.64 -21.54
N ASP A 157 -19.76 -13.93 -21.21
CA ASP A 157 -19.52 -15.15 -22.01
C ASP A 157 -18.06 -15.45 -22.44
#